data_AF-A0A7S2TTL1-F1
#
_entry.id   AF-A0A7S2TTL1-F1
#
_cell.length_a   1.000
_cell.length_b   1.000
_cell.length_c   1.000
_cell.angle_alpha   90.00
_cell.angle_beta   90.00
_cell.angle_gamma   90.00
#
_symmetry.space_group_name_H-M   'P 1'
#
loop_
_entity.id
_entity.type
_entity.pdbx_description
1 polymer ?
#
loop_
_entity_poly.entity_id
_entity_poly.type
_entity_poly.pdbx_seq_one_letter_code
_entity_poly.pdbx_strand_id
1 'polypeptide(L)'
;NIPCAALSGANIAHDIAHRQFSESTIGCEKHEDTGVLQLLFDVPYFKIGMVKDVEGVQIYGSLKNIVALAAGFVDGLGLDSNTKAAIIRMGVEEMRRFTKVFYPSVLRSTMWDSCGIADVITTCYGGRNRMCAEAFVRGGGGSGGGLGK
;
A
#
# COMPACT_ATOMS: atom_id res chain seq x y z
N ASN A 1 -12.50 -25.49 5.21
CA ASN A 1 -11.86 -24.16 5.31
C ASN A 1 -10.84 -24.18 6.43
N ILE A 2 -9.61 -23.74 6.13
CA ILE A 2 -8.58 -23.46 7.14
C ILE A 2 -8.59 -21.96 7.46
N PRO A 3 -8.41 -21.54 8.72
CA PRO A 3 -8.21 -20.14 9.07
C PRO A 3 -7.01 -19.55 8.31
N CYS A 4 -7.10 -18.28 7.90
CA CYS A 4 -6.06 -17.61 7.12
C CYS A 4 -5.88 -16.16 7.58
N ALA A 5 -4.71 -15.87 8.16
CA ALA A 5 -4.25 -14.52 8.43
C ALA A 5 -3.76 -13.82 7.15
N ALA A 6 -3.53 -12.50 7.24
CA ALA A 6 -2.94 -11.70 6.17
C ALA A 6 -1.74 -10.91 6.68
N LEU A 7 -0.66 -10.83 5.89
CA LEU A 7 0.52 -10.00 6.17
C LEU A 7 0.65 -8.96 5.05
N SER A 8 0.64 -7.68 5.40
CA SER A 8 0.87 -6.58 4.46
C SER A 8 1.54 -5.40 5.15
N GLY A 9 2.32 -4.63 4.42
CA GLY A 9 3.06 -3.50 4.96
C GLY A 9 3.93 -2.81 3.93
N ALA A 10 4.57 -1.71 4.34
CA ALA A 10 5.58 -1.00 3.56
C ALA A 10 6.82 -1.89 3.34
N ASN A 11 6.73 -2.81 2.38
CA ASN A 11 7.66 -3.94 2.29
C ASN A 11 8.31 -3.99 0.91
N ILE A 12 9.41 -3.24 0.75
CA ILE A 12 10.28 -3.39 -0.41
C ILE A 12 11.14 -4.64 -0.17
N ALA A 13 10.89 -5.69 -0.95
CA ALA A 13 11.52 -7.00 -0.77
C ALA A 13 13.06 -6.94 -0.75
N HIS A 14 13.63 -6.08 -1.61
CA HIS A 14 15.08 -5.86 -1.66
C HIS A 14 15.62 -5.30 -0.34
N ASP A 15 14.93 -4.35 0.28
CA ASP A 15 15.40 -3.66 1.49
C ASP A 15 15.30 -4.59 2.70
N ILE A 16 14.21 -5.36 2.79
CA ILE A 16 14.04 -6.41 3.82
C ILE A 16 15.14 -7.48 3.68
N ALA A 17 15.46 -7.92 2.46
CA ALA A 17 16.52 -8.89 2.22
C ALA A 17 17.90 -8.37 2.66
N HIS A 18 18.14 -7.06 2.58
CA HIS A 18 19.34 -6.38 3.06
C HIS A 18 19.26 -5.95 4.54
N ARG A 19 18.29 -6.48 5.29
CA ARG A 19 18.08 -6.18 6.71
C ARG A 19 17.93 -4.70 7.02
N GLN A 20 17.43 -3.92 6.07
CA GLN A 20 17.02 -2.55 6.33
C GLN A 20 15.75 -2.56 7.16
N PHE A 21 15.62 -1.59 8.05
CA PHE A 21 14.45 -1.49 8.92
C PHE A 21 13.16 -1.41 8.10
N SER A 22 12.18 -2.21 8.47
CA SER A 22 10.85 -2.24 7.87
C SER A 22 9.83 -2.68 8.90
N GLU A 23 8.58 -2.26 8.69
CA GLU A 23 7.45 -2.65 9.53
C GLU A 23 6.39 -3.30 8.66
N SER A 24 5.68 -4.28 9.21
CA SER A 24 4.53 -4.91 8.56
C SER A 24 3.40 -5.14 9.56
N THR A 25 2.20 -5.33 9.04
CA THR A 25 1.00 -5.60 9.81
C THR A 25 0.49 -6.99 9.49
N ILE A 26 0.21 -7.79 10.53
CA ILE A 26 -0.52 -9.04 10.41
C ILE A 26 -1.94 -8.84 10.92
N GLY A 27 -2.90 -9.09 10.03
CA GLY A 27 -4.32 -9.23 10.38
C GLY A 27 -4.63 -10.68 10.67
N CYS A 28 -5.25 -10.96 11.82
CA CYS A 28 -5.62 -12.30 12.26
C CYS A 28 -6.93 -12.31 13.07
N GLU A 29 -7.67 -13.41 13.02
CA GLU A 29 -8.88 -13.59 13.83
C GLU A 29 -8.56 -14.07 15.26
N LYS A 30 -9.51 -13.91 16.19
CA LYS A 30 -9.34 -14.26 17.63
C LYS A 30 -8.97 -15.73 17.88
N HIS A 31 -9.30 -16.64 16.96
CA HIS A 31 -9.08 -18.08 17.12
C HIS A 31 -7.76 -18.57 16.50
N GLU A 32 -7.01 -17.67 15.86
CA GLU A 32 -5.72 -18.00 15.26
C GLU A 32 -4.61 -17.88 16.31
N ASP A 33 -3.55 -18.68 16.16
CA ASP A 33 -2.39 -18.68 17.04
C ASP A 33 -1.53 -17.43 16.77
N THR A 34 -2.07 -16.25 17.14
CA THR A 34 -1.54 -14.93 16.80
C THR A 34 -0.09 -14.74 17.26
N GLY A 35 0.28 -15.38 18.38
CA GLY A 35 1.65 -15.38 18.89
C GLY A 35 2.63 -16.14 17.99
N VAL A 36 2.21 -17.22 17.35
CA VAL A 36 3.09 -18.00 16.46
C VAL A 36 3.44 -17.20 15.22
N LEU A 37 2.46 -16.53 14.60
CA LEU A 37 2.69 -15.70 13.41
C LEU A 37 3.59 -14.50 13.73
N GLN A 38 3.36 -13.83 14.86
CA GLN A 38 4.21 -12.72 15.26
C GLN A 38 5.65 -13.19 15.52
N LEU A 39 5.85 -14.29 16.26
CA LEU A 39 7.17 -14.85 16.53
C LEU A 39 7.90 -15.33 15.26
N LEU A 40 7.16 -15.80 14.26
CA LEU A 40 7.74 -16.30 13.01
C LEU A 40 8.32 -15.17 12.16
N PHE A 41 7.67 -14.00 12.14
CA PHE A 41 8.05 -12.89 11.26
C PHE A 41 8.76 -11.74 11.97
N ASP A 42 8.56 -11.53 13.27
CA ASP A 42 9.17 -10.41 13.99
C ASP A 42 10.66 -10.67 14.25
N VAL A 43 11.50 -9.90 13.55
CA VAL A 43 12.96 -9.92 13.69
C VAL A 43 13.48 -8.48 13.84
N PRO A 44 14.73 -8.25 14.30
CA PRO A 44 15.21 -6.91 14.66
C PRO A 44 15.07 -5.82 13.58
N TYR A 45 15.05 -6.20 12.31
CA TYR A 45 14.91 -5.30 11.16
C TYR A 45 13.54 -5.39 10.46
N PHE A 46 12.66 -6.29 10.89
CA PHE A 46 11.32 -6.48 10.32
C PHE A 46 10.31 -6.64 11.46
N LYS A 47 9.74 -5.51 11.90
CA LYS A 47 8.85 -5.43 13.06
C LYS A 47 7.40 -5.68 12.67
N ILE A 48 6.69 -6.46 13.49
CA ILE A 48 5.33 -6.90 13.18
C ILE A 48 4.31 -6.29 14.15
N GLY A 49 3.42 -5.45 13.60
CA GLY A 49 2.19 -5.01 14.26
C GLY A 49 1.07 -6.03 14.06
N MET A 50 0.25 -6.26 15.09
CA MET A 50 -0.86 -7.22 15.05
C MET A 50 -2.19 -6.48 15.13
N VAL A 51 -3.12 -6.79 14.22
CA VAL A 51 -4.48 -6.23 14.21
C VAL A 51 -5.54 -7.32 14.09
N LYS A 52 -6.73 -7.06 14.63
CA LYS A 52 -7.90 -7.95 14.53
C LYS A 52 -8.78 -7.60 13.32
N ASP A 53 -8.13 -7.32 12.19
CA ASP A 53 -8.78 -6.84 10.96
C ASP A 53 -8.09 -7.43 9.73
N VAL A 54 -8.33 -8.71 9.47
CA VAL A 54 -7.79 -9.46 8.32
C VAL A 54 -8.23 -8.79 7.00
N GLU A 55 -9.50 -8.42 6.91
CA GLU A 55 -10.10 -7.82 5.72
C GLU A 55 -9.47 -6.44 5.42
N GLY A 56 -9.28 -5.60 6.44
CA GLY A 56 -8.63 -4.31 6.29
C GLY A 56 -7.19 -4.42 5.78
N VAL A 57 -6.41 -5.35 6.36
CA VAL A 57 -5.02 -5.60 5.94
C VAL A 57 -4.95 -6.01 4.45
N GLN A 58 -5.84 -6.90 4.00
CA GLN A 58 -5.87 -7.34 2.61
C GLN A 58 -6.33 -6.25 1.64
N ILE A 59 -7.41 -5.54 1.98
CA ILE A 59 -8.03 -4.56 1.10
C ILE A 59 -7.13 -3.33 0.95
N TYR A 60 -6.52 -2.82 2.03
CA TYR A 60 -5.60 -1.68 1.91
C TYR A 60 -4.35 -2.04 1.11
N GLY A 61 -3.76 -3.23 1.32
CA GLY A 61 -2.63 -3.72 0.53
C GLY A 61 -2.96 -3.91 -0.97
N SER A 62 -4.24 -4.15 -1.29
CA SER A 62 -4.72 -4.26 -2.67
C SER A 62 -4.94 -2.90 -3.31
N LEU A 63 -5.71 -2.01 -2.65
CA LEU A 63 -6.11 -0.72 -3.20
C LEU A 63 -4.96 0.28 -3.34
N LYS A 64 -3.90 0.17 -2.52
CA LYS A 64 -2.72 1.05 -2.62
C LYS A 64 -2.14 1.10 -4.03
N ASN A 65 -2.26 0.00 -4.78
CA ASN A 65 -1.65 -0.12 -6.11
C ASN A 65 -2.35 0.81 -7.11
N ILE A 66 -3.64 1.07 -6.94
CA ILE A 66 -4.41 2.03 -7.74
C ILE A 66 -3.89 3.45 -7.46
N VAL A 67 -3.68 3.79 -6.19
CA VAL A 67 -3.09 5.08 -5.79
C VAL A 67 -1.68 5.23 -6.35
N ALA A 68 -0.88 4.17 -6.33
CA ALA A 68 0.47 4.16 -6.88
C ALA A 68 0.49 4.36 -8.41
N LEU A 69 -0.49 3.83 -9.14
CA LEU A 69 -0.65 4.12 -10.58
C LEU A 69 -0.94 5.60 -10.80
N ALA A 70 -1.87 6.19 -10.04
CA ALA A 70 -2.17 7.62 -10.11
C ALA A 70 -0.93 8.48 -9.81
N ALA A 71 -0.17 8.12 -8.78
CA ALA A 71 1.10 8.75 -8.44
C ALA A 71 2.14 8.62 -9.58
N GLY A 72 2.21 7.48 -10.24
CA GLY A 72 3.08 7.27 -11.41
C GLY A 72 2.66 8.10 -12.62
N PHE A 73 1.36 8.32 -12.85
CA PHE A 73 0.89 9.22 -13.90
C PHE A 73 1.31 10.67 -13.64
N VAL A 74 1.24 11.13 -12.38
CA VAL A 74 1.74 12.44 -11.97
C VAL A 74 3.24 12.58 -12.28
N ASP A 75 4.04 11.56 -11.93
CA ASP A 75 5.49 11.53 -12.23
C ASP A 75 5.76 11.53 -13.75
N GLY A 76 4.95 10.79 -14.50
CA GLY A 76 5.05 10.68 -15.96
C GLY A 76 4.71 12.00 -16.68
N LEU A 77 3.76 12.77 -16.14
CA LEU A 77 3.37 14.09 -16.61
C LEU A 77 4.36 15.20 -16.21
N GLY A 78 5.36 14.90 -15.37
CA GLY A 78 6.34 15.89 -14.90
C GLY A 78 5.76 16.92 -13.92
N LEU A 79 4.67 16.57 -13.23
CA LEU A 79 4.04 17.43 -12.23
C LEU A 79 4.82 17.40 -10.90
N ASP A 80 4.62 18.42 -10.08
CA ASP A 80 5.39 18.60 -8.84
C ASP A 80 4.95 17.70 -7.67
N SER A 81 5.75 17.74 -6.60
CA SER A 81 5.52 16.97 -5.38
C SER A 81 4.22 17.36 -4.65
N ASN A 82 3.74 18.61 -4.77
CA ASN A 82 2.50 19.04 -4.13
C ASN A 82 1.30 18.38 -4.81
N THR A 83 1.34 18.30 -6.14
CA THR A 83 0.33 17.61 -6.94
C THR A 83 0.31 16.11 -6.60
N LYS A 84 1.49 15.49 -6.50
CA LYS A 84 1.61 14.09 -6.10
C LYS A 84 1.06 13.85 -4.69
N ALA A 85 1.38 14.71 -3.73
CA ALA A 85 0.86 14.62 -2.37
C ALA A 85 -0.67 14.77 -2.33
N ALA A 86 -1.23 15.68 -3.13
CA ALA A 86 -2.68 15.85 -3.25
C ALA A 86 -3.35 14.58 -3.80
N ILE A 87 -2.78 13.96 -4.84
CA ILE A 87 -3.28 12.71 -5.43
C ILE A 87 -3.23 11.55 -4.43
N ILE A 88 -2.12 11.40 -3.69
CA ILE A 88 -1.99 10.37 -2.66
C ILE A 88 -3.05 10.58 -1.57
N ARG A 89 -3.22 11.81 -1.07
CA ARG A 89 -4.23 12.14 -0.05
C ARG A 89 -5.65 11.82 -0.53
N MET A 90 -5.99 12.19 -1.77
CA MET A 90 -7.30 11.88 -2.36
C MET A 90 -7.50 10.37 -2.53
N GLY A 91 -6.48 9.65 -2.99
CA GLY A 91 -6.51 8.20 -3.11
C GLY A 91 -6.72 7.49 -1.76
N VAL A 92 -6.06 7.95 -0.69
CA VAL A 92 -6.29 7.44 0.66
C VAL A 92 -7.72 7.68 1.14
N GLU A 93 -8.29 8.85 0.87
CA GLU A 93 -9.69 9.14 1.21
C GLU A 93 -10.67 8.28 0.41
N GLU A 94 -10.38 8.02 -0.88
CA GLU A 94 -11.17 7.10 -1.70
C GLU A 94 -11.07 5.65 -1.21
N MET A 95 -9.87 5.17 -0.83
CA MET A 95 -9.69 3.87 -0.18
C MET A 95 -10.57 3.75 1.06
N ARG A 96 -10.59 4.77 1.92
CA ARG A 96 -11.43 4.83 3.12
C ARG A 96 -12.92 4.83 2.80
N ARG A 97 -13.34 5.54 1.75
CA ARG A 97 -14.74 5.56 1.30
C ARG A 97 -15.15 4.21 0.71
N PHE A 98 -14.28 3.61 -0.09
CA PHE A 98 -14.50 2.30 -0.71
C PHE A 98 -14.65 1.21 0.36
N THR A 99 -13.74 1.13 1.34
CA THR A 99 -13.87 0.16 2.43
C THR A 99 -15.14 0.39 3.24
N LYS A 100 -15.51 1.63 3.54
CA LYS A 100 -16.77 1.93 4.25
C LYS A 100 -18.02 1.42 3.50
N VAL A 101 -18.01 1.44 2.17
CA VAL A 101 -19.17 1.05 1.35
C VAL A 101 -19.22 -0.46 1.14
N PHE A 102 -18.09 -1.07 0.79
CA PHE A 102 -18.06 -2.47 0.35
C PHE A 102 -17.61 -3.45 1.44
N TYR A 103 -16.93 -2.96 2.48
CA TYR A 103 -16.32 -3.76 3.55
C TYR A 103 -16.59 -3.11 4.93
N PRO A 104 -17.87 -3.07 5.37
CA PRO A 104 -18.27 -2.34 6.57
C PRO A 104 -17.63 -2.87 7.87
N SER A 105 -17.09 -4.08 7.85
CA SER A 105 -16.32 -4.70 8.94
C SER A 105 -14.91 -4.13 9.11
N VAL A 106 -14.34 -3.51 8.07
CA VAL A 106 -12.98 -2.97 8.10
C VAL A 106 -12.87 -1.85 9.12
N LEU A 107 -11.87 -1.96 10.00
CA LEU A 107 -11.62 -0.96 11.02
C LEU A 107 -10.88 0.23 10.42
N ARG A 108 -11.40 1.43 10.67
CA ARG A 108 -10.76 2.68 10.21
C ARG A 108 -9.36 2.89 10.79
N SER A 109 -9.08 2.31 11.95
CA SER A 109 -7.76 2.37 12.59
C SER A 109 -6.69 1.64 11.78
N THR A 110 -7.05 0.54 11.09
CA THR A 110 -6.13 -0.29 10.30
C THR A 110 -5.45 0.49 9.16
N MET A 111 -6.06 1.61 8.71
CA MET A 111 -5.44 2.51 7.72
C MET A 111 -4.17 3.19 8.25
N TRP A 112 -4.01 3.30 9.57
CA TRP A 112 -2.85 3.95 10.21
C TRP A 112 -1.73 2.98 10.55
N ASP A 113 -1.96 1.67 10.40
CA ASP A 113 -0.94 0.65 10.51
C ASP A 113 -0.09 0.57 9.21
N SER A 114 1.02 -0.18 9.25
CA SER A 114 1.95 -0.29 8.12
C SER A 114 1.26 -0.74 6.82
N CYS A 115 0.30 -1.67 6.89
CA CYS A 115 -0.49 -2.12 5.73
C CYS A 115 -1.32 -1.03 5.04
N GLY A 116 -1.57 0.08 5.72
CA GLY A 116 -2.34 1.20 5.21
C GLY A 116 -1.42 2.30 4.66
N ILE A 117 -1.30 3.40 5.41
CA ILE A 117 -0.74 4.65 4.88
C ILE A 117 0.76 4.54 4.57
N ALA A 118 1.52 3.80 5.39
CA ALA A 118 2.95 3.63 5.17
C ALA A 118 3.21 2.87 3.85
N ASP A 119 2.43 1.83 3.58
CA ASP A 119 2.55 1.05 2.35
C ASP A 119 2.10 1.84 1.11
N VAL A 120 1.02 2.62 1.23
CA VAL A 120 0.61 3.57 0.17
C VAL A 120 1.75 4.52 -0.18
N ILE A 121 2.34 5.17 0.81
CA ILE A 121 3.45 6.11 0.60
C ILE A 121 4.62 5.40 -0.08
N THR A 122 5.09 4.31 0.51
CA THR A 122 6.24 3.54 -0.01
C THR A 122 6.02 3.10 -1.45
N THR A 123 4.82 2.61 -1.78
CA THR A 123 4.47 2.17 -3.13
C THR A 123 4.35 3.35 -4.11
N CYS A 124 3.85 4.51 -3.68
CA CYS A 124 3.73 5.71 -4.51
C CYS A 124 5.07 6.40 -4.82
N TYR A 125 6.14 6.09 -4.08
CA TYR A 125 7.49 6.61 -4.34
C TYR A 125 8.44 5.57 -4.95
N GLY A 126 8.38 4.31 -4.52
CA GLY A 126 9.32 3.26 -4.95
C GLY A 126 8.69 2.04 -5.62
N GLY A 127 7.36 1.97 -5.72
CA GLY A 127 6.66 0.78 -6.18
C GLY A 127 6.73 0.54 -7.69
N ARG A 128 6.62 -0.73 -8.09
CA ARG A 128 6.56 -1.15 -9.51
C ARG A 128 5.36 -0.58 -10.26
N ASN A 129 4.20 -0.48 -9.61
CA ASN A 129 3.01 0.14 -10.22
C ASN A 129 3.26 1.60 -10.61
N ARG A 130 3.89 2.38 -9.72
CA ARG A 130 4.30 3.75 -9.99
C ARG A 130 5.25 3.84 -11.19
N MET A 131 6.30 2.99 -11.22
CA MET A 131 7.27 2.95 -12.31
C MET A 131 6.64 2.61 -13.67
N CYS A 132 5.74 1.61 -13.72
CA CYS A 132 5.04 1.24 -14.95
C CYS A 132 4.11 2.37 -15.44
N ALA A 133 3.38 3.02 -14.53
CA ALA A 133 2.51 4.15 -14.87
C ALA A 133 3.28 5.37 -15.38
N GLU A 134 4.42 5.71 -14.76
CA GLU A 134 5.33 6.76 -15.23
C GLU A 134 5.83 6.46 -16.65
N ALA A 135 6.31 5.23 -16.87
CA ALA A 135 6.78 4.78 -18.17
C ALA A 135 5.68 4.78 -19.24
N PHE A 136 4.45 4.43 -18.87
CA PHE A 136 3.29 4.46 -19.78
C PHE A 136 3.03 5.86 -20.32
N VAL A 137 3.01 6.88 -19.45
CA VAL A 137 2.79 8.27 -19.86
C VAL A 137 3.95 8.76 -20.72
N ARG A 138 5.20 8.52 -20.31
CA ARG A 138 6.39 8.92 -21.08
C ARG A 138 6.53 8.20 -22.42
N GLY A 139 6.07 6.95 -22.49
CA GLY A 139 6.11 6.12 -23.69
C GLY A 139 5.00 6.42 -24.70
N GLY A 140 4.19 7.46 -24.49
CA GLY A 140 3.12 7.83 -25.42
C GLY A 140 1.82 7.04 -25.25
N GLY A 141 1.62 6.37 -24.11
CA GLY A 141 0.36 5.69 -23.77
C GLY A 141 -0.87 6.61 -23.73
N GLY A 142 -0.66 7.93 -23.82
CA GLY A 142 -1.70 8.94 -24.00
C GLY A 142 -1.60 9.71 -25.32
N SER A 143 -1.00 9.17 -26.39
CA SER A 143 -0.91 9.83 -27.69
C SER A 143 -2.29 10.13 -28.28
N GLY A 144 -2.76 11.33 -27.96
CA GLY A 144 -3.90 12.05 -28.48
C GLY A 144 -3.89 13.50 -27.99
N GLY A 145 -2.75 14.19 -28.09
CA GLY A 145 -2.67 15.62 -27.79
C GLY A 145 -1.28 16.07 -27.40
N GLY A 146 -0.54 16.65 -28.34
CA GLY A 146 0.72 17.30 -28.04
C GLY A 146 0.52 18.48 -27.09
N LEU A 147 1.40 18.61 -26.11
CA LEU A 147 1.83 19.91 -25.62
C LEU A 147 3.34 20.00 -25.82
N GLY A 148 3.73 21.10 -26.43
CA GLY A 148 4.99 21.30 -27.11
C GLY A 148 6.20 21.33 -26.19
N LYS A 149 7.33 21.02 -26.82
CA LYS A 149 8.58 21.75 -26.57
C LYS A 149 8.43 23.19 -27.04
#